data_AF-A0A4P9UKN0-F1
#
_entry.id   AF-A0A4P9UKN0-F1
#
_cell.length_a   1.000
_cell.length_b   1.000
_cell.length_c   1.000
_cell.angle_alpha   90.00
_cell.angle_beta   90.00
_cell.angle_gamma   90.00
#
_symmetry.space_group_name_H-M   'P 1'
#
loop_
_entity.id
_entity.type
_entity.pdbx_description
1 polymer ?
#
loop_
_entity_poly.entity_id
_entity_poly.type
_entity_poly.pdbx_seq_one_letter_code
_entity_poly.pdbx_strand_id
1 'polypeptide(L)'
;MSDTNLPHALNSYHHSMKKVTIENYRTDKFYLRIVKATAELLTDQGYVAPVRLFKKMELLTEQDIAAWRRGRLPYLEQAIRCNLAQASRILRILRFHAHDLNLKPSNTVYLSKQPDNRIPLKFTKYGDKKLEEAYTTHLVSPRLKAAEQPAETIGVTKE
;
A
#
# COMPACT_ATOMS: atom_id res chain seq x y z
N MET A 1 -45.31 29.00 18.11
CA MET A 1 -44.12 29.51 18.81
C MET A 1 -43.12 28.38 18.79
N SER A 2 -42.29 28.42 17.76
CA SER A 2 -41.53 27.28 17.26
C SER A 2 -40.10 27.31 17.78
N ASP A 3 -39.55 26.10 17.88
CA ASP A 3 -38.14 25.76 17.75
C ASP A 3 -37.27 25.88 19.00
N THR A 4 -37.35 24.80 19.78
CA THR A 4 -36.37 24.39 20.77
C THR A 4 -35.02 24.15 20.11
N ASN A 5 -34.10 25.04 20.44
CA ASN A 5 -32.66 24.98 20.21
C ASN A 5 -32.07 23.67 20.78
N LEU A 6 -31.42 22.86 19.94
CA LEU A 6 -30.51 21.80 20.42
C LEU A 6 -29.28 21.69 19.49
N PRO A 7 -28.10 22.18 19.90
CA PRO A 7 -26.85 21.90 19.23
C PRO A 7 -26.13 20.77 19.98
N HIS A 8 -26.15 19.54 19.46
CA HIS A 8 -25.29 18.48 20.02
C HIS A 8 -24.75 17.53 18.95
N ALA A 9 -23.47 17.76 18.64
CA ALA A 9 -22.46 16.72 18.48
C ALA A 9 -22.65 15.69 17.34
N LEU A 10 -22.39 16.10 16.10
CA LEU A 10 -21.99 15.18 15.02
C LEU A 10 -20.85 15.77 14.16
N ASN A 11 -19.72 16.15 14.77
CA ASN A 11 -18.45 16.15 14.03
C ASN A 11 -17.19 16.20 14.90
N SER A 12 -17.17 15.41 15.98
CA SER A 12 -16.00 15.31 16.89
C SER A 12 -15.31 13.95 16.83
N TYR A 13 -15.24 13.36 15.63
CA TYR A 13 -14.47 12.13 15.37
C TYR A 13 -13.31 12.32 14.38
N HIS A 14 -12.93 13.56 14.07
CA HIS A 14 -11.61 13.84 13.52
C HIS A 14 -10.59 13.90 14.65
N HIS A 15 -10.13 12.72 15.11
CA HIS A 15 -8.84 12.66 15.80
C HIS A 15 -7.80 13.17 14.79
N SER A 16 -7.41 14.44 14.94
CA SER A 16 -6.68 15.24 13.96
C SER A 16 -5.28 14.68 13.72
N MET A 17 -5.16 13.65 12.89
CA MET A 17 -3.90 13.33 12.26
C MET A 17 -3.61 14.45 11.25
N LYS A 18 -2.65 15.32 11.58
CA LYS A 18 -2.19 16.39 10.67
C LYS A 18 -1.99 15.85 9.26
N LYS A 19 -2.52 16.56 8.25
CA LYS A 19 -2.42 16.15 6.85
C LYS A 19 -0.95 15.98 6.46
N VAL A 20 -0.60 14.84 5.84
CA VAL A 20 0.76 14.61 5.31
C VAL A 20 0.93 15.40 4.02
N THR A 21 1.95 16.24 3.98
CA THR A 21 2.35 17.06 2.83
C THR A 21 3.83 16.84 2.52
N ILE A 22 4.32 17.42 1.42
CA ILE A 22 5.73 17.31 1.01
C ILE A 22 6.65 17.93 2.07
N GLU A 23 6.17 18.94 2.79
CA GLU A 23 6.94 19.70 3.77
C GLU A 23 7.06 18.98 5.11
N ASN A 24 6.08 18.13 5.48
CA ASN A 24 5.99 17.57 6.84
C ASN A 24 6.11 16.05 6.93
N TYR A 25 6.15 15.32 5.80
CA TYR A 25 6.05 13.85 5.82
C TYR A 25 7.19 13.17 6.60
N ARG A 26 8.36 13.80 6.68
CA ARG A 26 9.54 13.30 7.40
C ARG A 26 9.39 13.36 8.92
N THR A 27 8.49 14.20 9.43
CA THR A 27 8.18 14.31 10.86
C THR A 27 7.12 13.31 11.31
N ASP A 28 6.55 12.55 10.37
CA ASP A 28 5.49 11.62 10.68
C ASP A 28 5.99 10.42 11.50
N LYS A 29 5.17 9.95 12.44
CA LYS A 29 5.48 8.79 13.28
C LYS A 29 5.76 7.51 12.48
N PHE A 30 5.24 7.37 11.27
CA PHE A 30 5.51 6.22 10.41
C PHE A 30 6.79 6.36 9.59
N TYR A 31 7.35 7.57 9.45
CA TYR A 31 8.43 7.85 8.51
C TYR A 31 9.66 6.97 8.73
N LEU A 32 10.19 6.90 9.96
CA LEU A 32 11.40 6.12 10.24
C LEU A 32 11.22 4.62 9.96
N ARG A 33 10.04 4.06 10.27
CA ARG A 33 9.71 2.66 9.96
C ARG A 33 9.62 2.42 8.46
N ILE A 34 9.06 3.37 7.71
CA ILE A 34 8.97 3.31 6.25
C ILE A 34 10.37 3.38 5.64
N VAL A 35 11.22 4.32 6.06
CA VAL A 35 12.61 4.43 5.57
C VAL A 35 13.38 3.13 5.80
N LYS A 36 13.32 2.58 7.01
CA LYS A 36 13.97 1.31 7.34
C LYS A 36 13.49 0.18 6.44
N ALA A 37 12.16 -0.03 6.35
CA ALA A 37 11.59 -1.09 5.54
C ALA A 37 11.85 -0.91 4.03
N THR A 38 11.83 0.34 3.53
CA THR A 38 12.19 0.67 2.15
C THR A 38 13.64 0.32 1.85
N ALA A 39 14.57 0.71 2.73
CA ALA A 39 15.99 0.39 2.55
C ALA A 39 16.22 -1.12 2.49
N GLU A 40 15.66 -1.88 3.44
CA GLU A 40 15.76 -3.35 3.45
C GLU A 40 15.18 -3.97 2.17
N LEU A 41 14.00 -3.55 1.72
CA LEU A 41 13.38 -4.09 0.50
C LEU A 41 14.17 -3.75 -0.76
N LEU A 42 14.76 -2.55 -0.84
CA LEU A 42 15.63 -2.20 -1.95
C LEU A 42 16.90 -3.05 -1.95
N THR A 43 17.49 -3.32 -0.79
CA THR A 43 18.67 -4.19 -0.68
C THR A 43 18.32 -5.65 -0.99
N ASP A 44 17.19 -6.16 -0.51
CA ASP A 44 16.82 -7.58 -0.61
C ASP A 44 16.38 -7.99 -2.03
N GLN A 45 15.71 -7.10 -2.78
CA GLN A 45 15.04 -7.46 -4.06
C GLN A 45 15.03 -6.34 -5.11
N GLY A 46 15.61 -5.16 -4.84
CA GLY A 46 15.71 -4.07 -5.82
C GLY A 46 14.45 -3.21 -6.05
N TYR A 47 13.33 -3.52 -5.38
CA TYR A 47 12.09 -2.76 -5.47
C TYR A 47 11.29 -2.77 -4.16
N VAL A 48 10.36 -1.82 -4.03
CA VAL A 48 9.41 -1.74 -2.91
C VAL A 48 8.00 -1.96 -3.45
N ALA A 49 7.36 -3.05 -3.02
CA ALA A 49 5.93 -3.26 -3.22
C ALA A 49 5.17 -2.91 -1.93
N PRO A 50 4.02 -2.23 -1.98
CA PRO A 50 3.22 -1.90 -0.81
C PRO A 50 2.92 -3.10 0.10
N VAL A 51 2.54 -4.25 -0.46
CA VAL A 51 2.29 -5.49 0.30
C VAL A 51 3.53 -5.91 1.12
N ARG A 52 4.72 -5.82 0.52
CA ARG A 52 5.99 -6.16 1.17
C ARG A 52 6.38 -5.12 2.21
N LEU A 53 6.09 -3.84 1.96
CA LEU A 53 6.29 -2.77 2.94
C LEU A 53 5.44 -3.03 4.20
N PHE A 54 4.14 -3.28 4.04
CA PHE A 54 3.26 -3.60 5.17
C PHE A 54 3.74 -4.84 5.94
N LYS A 55 4.27 -5.86 5.25
CA LYS A 55 4.90 -7.02 5.88
C LYS A 55 6.14 -6.63 6.70
N LYS A 56 7.09 -5.88 6.13
CA LYS A 56 8.31 -5.43 6.84
C LYS A 56 8.00 -4.50 8.00
N MET A 57 6.88 -3.78 7.93
CA MET A 57 6.33 -2.99 9.02
C MET A 57 5.50 -3.84 10.01
N GLU A 58 5.44 -5.16 9.87
CA GLU A 58 4.70 -6.08 10.75
C GLU A 58 3.19 -5.83 10.80
N LEU A 59 2.66 -5.10 9.82
CA LEU A 59 1.22 -4.81 9.66
C LEU A 59 0.51 -5.90 8.86
N LEU A 60 1.27 -6.77 8.19
CA LEU A 60 0.80 -7.99 7.53
C LEU A 60 1.73 -9.14 7.86
N THR A 61 1.19 -10.36 7.91
CA THR A 61 2.01 -11.58 7.95
C THR A 61 2.08 -12.26 6.60
N GLU A 62 3.03 -13.18 6.44
CA GLU A 62 3.07 -14.04 5.26
C GLU A 62 1.81 -14.91 5.15
N GLN A 63 1.24 -15.33 6.27
CA GLN A 63 -0.02 -16.08 6.31
C GLN A 63 -1.18 -15.25 5.76
N ASP A 64 -1.27 -13.96 6.12
CA ASP A 64 -2.30 -13.03 5.61
C ASP A 64 -2.16 -12.84 4.10
N ILE A 65 -0.92 -12.61 3.63
CA ILE A 65 -0.63 -12.44 2.20
C ILE A 65 -0.97 -13.72 1.43
N ALA A 66 -0.61 -14.89 1.96
CA ALA A 66 -0.92 -16.17 1.34
C ALA A 66 -2.42 -16.49 1.34
N ALA A 67 -3.16 -16.11 2.39
CA ALA A 67 -4.61 -16.23 2.44
C ALA A 67 -5.28 -15.37 1.38
N TRP A 68 -4.86 -14.10 1.26
CA TRP A 68 -5.33 -13.19 0.23
C TRP A 68 -4.97 -13.66 -1.19
N ARG A 69 -3.73 -14.10 -1.43
CA ARG A 69 -3.30 -14.63 -2.74
C ARG A 69 -4.05 -15.89 -3.15
N ARG A 70 -4.54 -16.68 -2.19
CA ARG A 70 -5.41 -17.85 -2.42
C ARG A 70 -6.89 -17.49 -2.53
N GLY A 71 -7.26 -16.21 -2.46
CA GLY A 71 -8.66 -15.76 -2.53
C GLY A 71 -9.48 -16.03 -1.28
N ARG A 72 -8.85 -16.37 -0.14
CA ARG A 72 -9.57 -16.56 1.14
C ARG A 72 -9.99 -15.25 1.78
N LEU A 73 -9.32 -14.16 1.42
CA LEU A 73 -9.67 -12.80 1.81
C LEU A 73 -10.17 -12.06 0.56
N PRO A 74 -11.36 -11.43 0.62
CA PRO A 74 -11.93 -10.73 -0.53
C PRO A 74 -11.11 -9.47 -0.91
N TYR A 75 -10.42 -8.86 0.06
CA TYR A 75 -9.54 -7.71 -0.15
C TYR A 75 -8.43 -7.66 0.90
N LEU A 76 -7.25 -7.12 0.54
CA LEU A 76 -6.06 -7.15 1.40
C LEU A 76 -6.22 -6.32 2.69
N GLU A 77 -6.87 -5.15 2.60
CA GLU A 77 -7.05 -4.23 3.72
C GLU A 77 -7.76 -4.88 4.93
N GLN A 78 -8.53 -5.96 4.71
CA GLN A 78 -9.14 -6.72 5.78
C GLN A 78 -8.13 -7.35 6.74
N ALA A 79 -6.92 -7.68 6.27
CA ALA A 79 -5.88 -8.31 7.07
C ALA A 79 -4.82 -7.33 7.59
N ILE A 80 -4.79 -6.09 7.09
CA ILE A 80 -3.82 -5.10 7.53
C ILE A 80 -4.13 -4.71 8.98
N ARG A 81 -3.15 -4.86 9.87
CA ARG A 81 -3.26 -4.57 11.31
C ARG A 81 -3.16 -3.08 11.64
N CYS A 82 -3.81 -2.25 10.84
CA CYS A 82 -3.99 -0.82 11.08
C CYS A 82 -5.30 -0.36 10.45
N ASN A 83 -5.80 0.81 10.86
CA ASN A 83 -7.00 1.34 10.20
C ASN A 83 -6.71 1.88 8.79
N LEU A 84 -7.76 2.05 7.99
CA LEU A 84 -7.66 2.51 6.59
C LEU A 84 -6.97 3.87 6.44
N ALA A 85 -7.19 4.78 7.40
CA ALA A 85 -6.55 6.09 7.39
C ALA A 85 -5.04 5.98 7.60
N GLN A 86 -4.58 5.07 8.45
CA GLN A 86 -3.16 4.78 8.66
C GLN A 86 -2.53 4.10 7.44
N ALA A 87 -3.20 3.11 6.83
CA ALA A 87 -2.72 2.46 5.61
C ALA A 87 -2.54 3.50 4.48
N SER A 88 -3.55 4.33 4.24
CA SER A 88 -3.51 5.43 3.28
C SER A 88 -2.38 6.44 3.56
N ARG A 89 -2.16 6.75 4.85
CA ARG A 89 -1.08 7.64 5.31
C ARG A 89 0.30 7.04 5.02
N ILE A 90 0.49 5.76 5.30
CA ILE A 90 1.74 5.02 5.03
C ILE A 90 2.02 5.03 3.53
N LEU A 91 1.04 4.69 2.69
CA LEU A 91 1.19 4.73 1.23
C LEU A 91 1.56 6.13 0.72
N ARG A 92 0.97 7.18 1.32
CA ARG A 92 1.29 8.57 0.95
C ARG A 92 2.72 8.96 1.32
N ILE A 93 3.17 8.62 2.53
CA ILE A 93 4.54 8.85 2.98
C ILE A 93 5.53 8.08 2.12
N LEU A 94 5.23 6.81 1.80
CA LEU A 94 6.03 5.99 0.90
C LEU A 94 6.23 6.69 -0.45
N ARG A 95 5.17 7.24 -1.06
CA ARG A 95 5.27 7.95 -2.34
C ARG A 95 6.20 9.17 -2.27
N PHE A 96 6.11 9.98 -1.21
CA PHE A 96 7.02 11.12 -1.04
C PHE A 96 8.46 10.66 -0.83
N HIS A 97 8.67 9.64 -0.01
CA HIS A 97 10.00 9.10 0.21
C HIS A 97 10.61 8.49 -1.06
N ALA A 98 9.79 7.78 -1.85
CA ALA A 98 10.21 7.17 -3.10
C ALA A 98 10.59 8.20 -4.18
N HIS A 99 9.88 9.34 -4.21
CA HIS A 99 10.24 10.48 -5.04
C HIS A 99 11.64 11.01 -4.68
N ASP A 100 11.93 11.19 -3.39
CA ASP A 100 13.24 11.67 -2.94
C ASP A 100 14.37 10.68 -3.22
N LEU A 101 14.05 9.38 -3.32
CA LEU A 101 14.97 8.32 -3.75
C LEU A 101 15.05 8.14 -5.27
N ASN A 102 14.30 8.92 -6.06
CA ASN A 102 14.17 8.78 -7.52
C ASN A 102 13.76 7.37 -7.98
N LEU A 103 12.91 6.68 -7.20
CA LEU A 103 12.37 5.38 -7.58
C LEU A 103 11.34 5.53 -8.70
N LYS A 104 11.33 4.59 -9.64
CA LYS A 104 10.39 4.60 -10.75
C LYS A 104 9.14 3.78 -10.41
N PRO A 105 7.93 4.35 -10.56
CA PRO A 105 6.70 3.59 -10.41
C PRO A 105 6.56 2.57 -11.54
N SER A 106 6.12 1.37 -11.20
CA SER A 106 5.81 0.28 -12.12
C SER A 106 4.52 -0.39 -11.64
N ASN A 107 3.47 -0.35 -12.45
CA ASN A 107 2.21 -1.00 -12.09
C ASN A 107 2.38 -2.52 -12.14
N THR A 108 1.81 -3.24 -11.17
CA THR A 108 1.78 -4.70 -11.13
C THR A 108 0.37 -5.19 -10.83
N VAL A 109 -0.13 -6.07 -11.68
CA VAL A 109 -1.43 -6.72 -11.48
C VAL A 109 -1.26 -7.91 -10.55
N TYR A 110 -2.12 -7.97 -9.53
CA TYR A 110 -2.11 -9.07 -8.58
C TYR A 110 -3.21 -10.07 -8.93
N LEU A 111 -2.85 -11.21 -9.55
CA LEU A 111 -3.79 -12.30 -9.79
C LEU A 111 -3.85 -13.29 -8.61
N SER A 112 -4.98 -13.96 -8.45
CA SER A 112 -5.10 -15.09 -7.52
C SER A 112 -4.14 -16.22 -7.94
N LYS A 113 -3.64 -16.99 -6.97
CA LYS A 113 -2.83 -18.20 -7.19
C LYS A 113 -3.70 -19.46 -7.34
N GLN A 114 -4.99 -19.34 -7.63
CA GLN A 114 -5.85 -20.50 -7.86
C GLN A 114 -5.60 -21.07 -9.27
N PRO A 115 -5.40 -22.40 -9.43
CA PRO A 115 -5.05 -23.01 -10.73
C PRO A 115 -6.10 -22.75 -11.82
N ASP A 116 -7.38 -22.80 -11.47
CA ASP A 116 -8.50 -22.79 -12.40
C ASP A 116 -9.21 -21.42 -12.47
N ASN A 117 -8.78 -20.44 -11.65
CA ASN A 117 -9.52 -19.18 -11.51
C ASN A 117 -8.62 -18.00 -11.13
N ARG A 118 -7.80 -17.54 -12.09
CA ARG A 118 -6.88 -16.40 -11.95
C ARG A 118 -7.61 -15.06 -11.98
N ILE A 119 -8.47 -14.81 -10.99
CA ILE A 119 -9.19 -13.54 -10.83
C ILE A 119 -8.23 -12.45 -10.30
N PRO A 120 -8.34 -11.20 -10.76
CA PRO A 120 -7.69 -10.05 -10.13
C PRO A 120 -8.06 -9.91 -8.64
N LEU A 121 -7.05 -9.81 -7.79
CA LEU A 121 -7.21 -9.57 -6.37
C LEU A 121 -7.50 -8.08 -6.12
N LYS A 122 -8.37 -7.81 -5.16
CA LYS A 122 -8.67 -6.45 -4.70
C LYS A 122 -7.84 -6.10 -3.48
N PHE A 123 -7.44 -4.85 -3.36
CA PHE A 123 -6.76 -4.35 -2.16
C PHE A 123 -7.73 -3.72 -1.18
N THR A 124 -8.72 -2.98 -1.69
CA THR A 124 -9.69 -2.24 -0.90
C THR A 124 -11.09 -2.87 -0.98
N LYS A 125 -11.93 -2.58 0.01
CA LYS A 125 -13.31 -3.09 0.05
C LYS A 125 -14.17 -2.59 -1.12
N TYR A 126 -14.01 -1.32 -1.48
CA TYR A 126 -14.85 -0.64 -2.47
C TYR A 126 -14.19 -0.50 -3.84
N GLY A 127 -12.94 -0.94 -4.00
CA GLY A 127 -12.21 -0.81 -5.27
C GLY A 127 -11.92 0.63 -5.65
N ASP A 128 -11.60 1.50 -4.69
CA ASP A 128 -11.24 2.89 -5.00
C ASP A 128 -10.01 2.89 -5.91
N LYS A 129 -10.19 3.37 -7.15
CA LYS A 129 -9.17 3.30 -8.20
C LYS A 129 -7.83 3.88 -7.76
N LYS A 130 -7.82 5.01 -7.04
CA LYS A 130 -6.58 5.66 -6.60
C LYS A 130 -5.87 4.86 -5.52
N LEU A 131 -6.63 4.22 -4.63
CA LEU A 131 -6.04 3.34 -3.62
C LEU A 131 -5.55 2.03 -4.24
N GLU A 132 -6.33 1.40 -5.12
CA GLU A 132 -5.90 0.20 -5.86
C GLU A 132 -4.61 0.48 -6.65
N GLU A 133 -4.52 1.61 -7.34
CA GLU A 133 -3.28 2.08 -8.00
C GLU A 133 -2.13 2.25 -7.00
N ALA A 134 -2.39 2.84 -5.83
CA ALA A 134 -1.36 3.03 -4.81
C ALA A 134 -0.83 1.71 -4.26
N TYR A 135 -1.66 0.67 -4.15
CA TYR A 135 -1.24 -0.66 -3.71
C TYR A 135 -0.55 -1.49 -4.81
N THR A 136 -0.97 -1.32 -6.06
CA THR A 136 -0.42 -2.04 -7.23
C THR A 136 0.87 -1.42 -7.77
N THR A 137 1.18 -0.18 -7.40
CA THR A 137 2.40 0.50 -7.82
C THR A 137 3.62 0.00 -7.05
N HIS A 138 4.49 -0.74 -7.73
CA HIS A 138 5.81 -1.08 -7.24
C HIS A 138 6.78 0.07 -7.53
N LEU A 139 7.70 0.32 -6.61
CA LEU A 139 8.69 1.39 -6.71
C LEU A 139 10.06 0.76 -6.92
N VAL A 140 10.55 0.85 -8.15
CA VAL A 140 11.76 0.13 -8.57
C VAL A 140 12.96 1.07 -8.55
N SER A 141 14.08 0.60 -7.99
CA SER A 141 15.34 1.34 -8.07
C SER A 141 15.92 1.25 -9.49
N PRO A 142 16.13 2.38 -10.20
CA PRO A 142 16.77 2.36 -11.51
C PRO A 142 18.19 1.78 -11.47
N ARG A 143 18.86 1.91 -10.32
CA ARG A 143 20.24 1.46 -10.12
C ARG A 143 20.34 -0.06 -9.98
N LEU A 144 19.29 -0.72 -9.47
CA LEU A 144 19.26 -2.16 -9.22
C LEU A 144 18.55 -2.94 -10.33
N LYS A 145 17.70 -2.28 -11.13
CA LYS A 145 17.03 -2.88 -12.30
C LYS A 145 18.01 -3.39 -13.38
N ALA A 146 19.28 -2.99 -13.32
CA ALA A 146 20.33 -3.48 -14.20
C ALA A 146 20.90 -4.85 -13.78
N ALA A 147 20.66 -5.32 -12.55
CA ALA A 147 21.35 -6.47 -11.96
C ALA A 147 20.50 -7.75 -11.86
N GLU A 148 19.16 -7.68 -11.91
CA GLU A 148 18.29 -8.86 -11.69
C GLU A 148 17.09 -8.86 -12.65
N GLN A 149 17.25 -9.51 -13.80
CA GLN A 149 16.14 -10.21 -14.44
C GLN A 149 16.25 -11.70 -14.12
N PRO A 150 15.38 -12.21 -13.25
CA PRO A 150 14.74 -13.49 -13.51
C PRO A 150 13.25 -13.27 -13.72
N ALA A 151 12.75 -13.83 -14.80
CA ALA A 151 11.36 -13.82 -15.20
C ALA A 151 10.46 -14.46 -14.12
N GLU A 152 9.57 -13.67 -13.50
CA GLU A 152 8.25 -14.16 -13.13
C GLU A 152 7.30 -13.84 -14.29
N THR A 153 7.18 -14.80 -15.20
CA THR A 153 6.21 -14.82 -16.30
C THR A 153 4.79 -14.74 -15.75
N ILE A 154 4.10 -13.60 -15.90
CA ILE A 154 2.64 -13.56 -15.85
C ILE A 154 2.11 -12.54 -16.88
N GLY A 155 1.80 -13.04 -18.07
CA GLY A 155 0.75 -12.50 -18.95
C GLY A 155 0.95 -11.10 -19.54
N VAL A 156 1.92 -10.95 -20.43
CA VAL A 156 1.85 -9.90 -21.47
C VAL A 156 1.11 -10.51 -22.66
N THR A 157 -0.20 -10.29 -22.75
CA THR A 157 -0.91 -10.34 -24.03
C THR A 157 -0.67 -9.02 -24.74
N LYS A 158 0.21 -9.04 -25.74
CA LYS A 158 0.20 -8.04 -26.81
C LYS A 158 -0.70 -8.59 -27.92
N GLU A 159 -1.62 -7.77 -28.39
CA GLU A 159 -2.22 -7.91 -29.72
C GLU A 159 -1.16 -7.69 -30.81
#